data_AF-A0A932PAL3-F1
#
_entry.id   AF-A0A932PAL3-F1
#
_cell.length_a   1.000
_cell.length_b   1.000
_cell.length_c   1.000
_cell.angle_alpha   90.00
_cell.angle_beta   90.00
_cell.angle_gamma   90.00
#
_symmetry.space_group_name_H-M   'P 1'
#
loop_
_entity.id
_entity.type
_entity.pdbx_description
1 polymer ?
#
loop_
_entity_poly.entity_id
_entity_poly.type
_entity_poly.pdbx_seq_one_letter_code
_entity_poly.pdbx_strand_id
1 'polypeptide(L)'
;ALPERLVLARIFLDHCGAHFAREEEMMRKTGFFAMEPHGDEHRRVEAELAQVILALEAGDPRDEYFTIDLPQWFLEHRATMDYVTSGFALDHGWAE
;
A
#
# COMPACT_ATOMS: atom_id res chain seq x y z
N ALA A 1 -11.94 16.16 12.92
CA ALA A 1 -10.92 16.91 13.72
C ALA A 1 -9.58 16.17 13.72
N LEU A 2 -8.43 16.79 14.05
CA LEU A 2 -7.12 16.08 14.07
C LEU A 2 -7.14 14.72 14.83
N PRO A 3 -7.83 14.57 15.98
CA PRO A 3 -7.93 13.27 16.66
C PRO A 3 -8.61 12.17 15.83
N GLU A 4 -9.64 12.52 15.07
CA GLU A 4 -10.34 11.59 14.18
C GLU A 4 -9.48 11.20 12.98
N ARG A 5 -8.77 12.17 12.38
CA ARG A 5 -7.85 11.92 11.27
C ARG A 5 -6.73 10.96 11.67
N LEU A 6 -6.17 11.12 12.87
CA LEU A 6 -5.15 10.23 13.40
C LEU A 6 -5.66 8.79 13.55
N VAL A 7 -6.88 8.62 14.06
CA VAL A 7 -7.52 7.29 14.18
C VAL A 7 -7.71 6.66 12.79
N LEU A 8 -8.23 7.42 11.83
CA LEU A 8 -8.44 6.93 10.47
C LEU A 8 -7.12 6.58 9.78
N ALA A 9 -6.06 7.37 9.96
CA ALA A 9 -4.75 7.08 9.38
C ALA A 9 -4.15 5.78 9.91
N ARG A 10 -4.32 5.48 11.21
CA ARG A 10 -3.89 4.22 11.83
C ARG A 10 -4.68 3.02 11.29
N ILE A 11 -6.01 3.13 11.21
CA ILE A 11 -6.87 2.10 10.61
C ILE A 11 -6.47 1.86 9.15
N PHE A 12 -6.15 2.94 8.42
CA PHE A 12 -5.74 2.85 7.03
C PHE A 12 -4.38 2.15 6.88
N LEU A 13 -3.40 2.44 7.74
CA LEU A 13 -2.12 1.73 7.76
C LEU A 13 -2.30 0.22 8.00
N ASP A 14 -3.15 -0.16 8.97
CA ASP A 14 -3.46 -1.57 9.24
C ASP A 14 -4.15 -2.24 8.03
N HIS A 15 -5.03 -1.50 7.34
CA HIS A 15 -5.67 -1.97 6.13
C HIS A 15 -4.68 -2.21 4.99
N CYS A 16 -3.76 -1.27 4.75
CA CYS A 16 -2.69 -1.41 3.76
C CYS A 16 -1.84 -2.64 4.05
N GLY A 17 -1.37 -2.83 5.29
CA GLY A 17 -0.57 -3.99 5.64
C GLY A 17 -1.31 -5.32 5.47
N ALA A 18 -2.59 -5.37 5.81
CA ALA A 18 -3.40 -6.55 5.54
C ALA A 18 -3.58 -6.81 4.03
N HIS A 19 -3.72 -5.77 3.21
CA HIS A 19 -3.85 -5.85 1.76
C HIS A 19 -2.55 -6.34 1.12
N PHE A 20 -1.43 -5.68 1.39
CA PHE A 20 -0.11 -6.05 0.86
C PHE A 20 0.29 -7.47 1.27
N ALA A 21 0.00 -7.89 2.50
CA ALA A 21 0.26 -9.27 2.94
C ALA A 21 -0.52 -10.32 2.12
N ARG A 22 -1.76 -10.02 1.68
CA ARG A 22 -2.53 -10.93 0.83
C ARG A 22 -1.94 -11.01 -0.58
N GLU A 23 -1.51 -9.88 -1.12
CA GLU A 23 -0.90 -9.83 -2.45
C GLU A 23 0.46 -10.51 -2.47
N GLU A 24 1.30 -10.28 -1.46
CA GLU A 24 2.60 -10.95 -1.31
C GLU A 24 2.45 -12.46 -1.14
N GLU A 25 1.42 -12.91 -0.42
CA GLU A 25 1.10 -14.33 -0.30
C GLU A 25 0.66 -14.94 -1.64
N MET A 26 -0.11 -14.20 -2.44
CA MET A 26 -0.48 -14.60 -3.80
C MET A 26 0.77 -14.64 -4.70
N MET A 27 1.63 -13.63 -4.66
CA MET A 27 2.89 -13.57 -5.42
C MET A 27 3.78 -14.76 -5.10
N ARG A 28 3.91 -15.09 -3.81
CA ARG A 28 4.68 -16.24 -3.32
C ARG A 28 4.10 -17.57 -3.82
N LYS A 29 2.79 -17.73 -3.82
CA LYS A 29 2.10 -18.96 -4.26
C LYS A 29 2.15 -19.18 -5.77
N THR A 30 2.11 -18.09 -6.53
CA THR A 30 2.14 -18.11 -8.00
C THR A 30 3.56 -18.12 -8.56
N GLY A 31 4.57 -17.79 -7.75
CA GLY A 31 5.96 -17.70 -8.18
C GLY A 31 6.25 -16.42 -8.95
N PHE A 32 5.60 -15.31 -8.59
CA PHE A 32 5.73 -14.03 -9.28
C PHE A 32 7.19 -13.55 -9.30
N PHE A 33 7.70 -13.28 -10.50
CA PHE A 33 9.12 -13.04 -10.75
C PHE A 33 9.65 -11.73 -10.15
N ALA A 34 8.78 -10.74 -9.90
CA ALA A 34 9.13 -9.43 -9.39
C ALA A 34 8.58 -9.17 -7.97
N MET A 35 8.42 -10.24 -7.18
CA MET A 35 7.89 -10.15 -5.81
C MET A 35 8.71 -9.21 -4.91
N GLU A 36 10.05 -9.27 -4.98
CA GLU A 36 10.93 -8.45 -4.14
C GLU A 36 10.78 -6.94 -4.41
N PRO A 37 10.95 -6.43 -5.65
CA PRO A 37 10.76 -5.01 -5.92
C PRO A 37 9.31 -4.55 -5.70
N HIS A 38 8.31 -5.42 -5.86
CA HIS A 38 6.92 -5.10 -5.52
C HIS A 38 6.76 -4.90 -4.01
N GLY A 39 7.21 -5.86 -3.21
CA GLY A 39 7.15 -5.77 -1.74
C GLY A 39 8.01 -4.63 -1.17
N ASP A 40 9.09 -4.23 -1.84
CA ASP A 40 9.86 -3.04 -1.45
C ASP A 40 9.02 -1.76 -1.56
N GLU A 41 8.18 -1.65 -2.59
CA GLU A 41 7.33 -0.49 -2.79
C GLU A 41 6.18 -0.44 -1.76
N HIS A 42 5.63 -1.61 -1.37
CA HIS A 42 4.72 -1.73 -0.22
C HIS A 42 5.36 -1.22 1.07
N ARG A 43 6.54 -1.77 1.42
CA ARG A 43 7.26 -1.36 2.63
C ARG A 43 7.60 0.12 2.63
N ARG A 44 7.94 0.68 1.46
CA ARG A 44 8.24 2.10 1.30
C ARG A 44 7.01 2.96 1.64
N VAL A 45 5.85 2.67 1.05
CA VAL A 45 4.63 3.46 1.30
C VAL A 45 4.10 3.29 2.73
N GLU A 46 4.22 2.10 3.32
CA GLU A 46 3.85 1.88 4.72
C GLU A 46 4.74 2.69 5.67
N ALA A 47 6.05 2.69 5.43
CA ALA A 47 6.98 3.49 6.21
C ALA A 47 6.70 4.99 6.08
N GLU A 48 6.37 5.45 4.86
CA GLU A 48 5.97 6.84 4.60
C GLU A 48 4.68 7.21 5.35
N LEU A 49 3.65 6.36 5.29
CA LEU A 49 2.40 6.55 6.03
C LEU A 49 2.63 6.57 7.55
N ALA A 50 3.52 5.71 8.06
CA ALA A 50 3.90 5.73 9.47
C ALA A 50 4.57 7.06 9.87
N GLN A 51 5.43 7.64 9.03
CA GLN A 51 5.99 8.97 9.28
C GLN A 51 4.92 10.07 9.25
N VAL A 52 3.94 9.98 8.35
CA VAL A 52 2.81 10.91 8.29
C VAL A 52 1.96 10.83 9.56
N ILE A 53 1.74 9.64 10.11
CA ILE A 53 1.04 9.45 11.40
C ILE A 53 1.79 10.16 12.54
N LEU A 54 3.13 10.05 12.60
CA LEU A 54 3.93 10.76 13.59
C LEU A 54 3.82 12.29 13.44
N ALA A 55 3.75 12.79 12.20
CA ALA A 55 3.53 14.21 11.94
C ALA A 55 2.13 14.67 12.38
N LEU A 56 1.09 13.86 12.14
CA LEU A 56 -0.27 14.13 12.63
C LEU A 56 -0.33 14.20 14.16
N GLU A 57 0.40 13.33 14.86
CA GLU A 57 0.52 13.37 16.32
C GLU A 57 1.20 14.65 16.83
N ALA A 58 2.18 15.15 16.07
CA ALA A 58 2.85 16.42 16.35
C ALA A 58 2.00 17.65 15.97
N GLY A 59 0.81 17.45 15.37
CA GLY A 59 -0.10 18.52 14.96
C GLY A 59 0.15 19.07 13.55
N ASP A 60 1.02 18.45 12.76
CA ASP A 60 1.18 18.74 11.33
C ASP A 60 0.11 17.98 10.53
N PRO A 61 -0.80 18.68 9.82
CA PRO A 61 -1.91 18.03 9.12
C PRO A 61 -1.49 17.18 7.92
N ARG A 62 -0.32 17.41 7.29
CA ARG A 62 0.14 16.64 6.10
C ARG A 62 -0.90 16.56 4.97
N ASP A 63 -1.61 17.65 4.68
CA ASP A 63 -2.73 17.65 3.74
C ASP A 63 -2.36 17.21 2.31
N GLU A 64 -1.21 17.65 1.81
CA GLU A 64 -0.70 17.29 0.49
C GLU A 64 -0.54 15.77 0.33
N TYR A 65 -0.01 15.09 1.35
CA TYR A 65 0.17 13.65 1.32
C TYR A 65 -1.14 12.89 1.07
N PHE A 66 -2.21 13.26 1.79
CA PHE A 66 -3.50 12.58 1.66
C PHE A 66 -4.30 12.99 0.42
N THR A 67 -3.99 14.14 -0.19
CA THR A 67 -4.76 14.68 -1.31
C THR A 67 -4.07 14.52 -2.66
N ILE A 68 -2.75 14.33 -2.67
CA ILE A 68 -1.91 14.26 -3.86
C ILE A 68 -1.04 13.02 -3.83
N ASP A 69 -0.07 12.95 -2.91
CA ASP A 69 1.02 11.96 -3.00
C ASP A 69 0.52 10.51 -2.89
N LEU A 70 -0.25 10.22 -1.85
CA LEU A 70 -0.76 8.88 -1.58
C LEU A 70 -1.80 8.44 -2.65
N PRO A 71 -2.80 9.26 -3.03
CA PRO A 71 -3.68 8.91 -4.14
C PRO A 71 -2.93 8.67 -5.46
N GLN A 72 -1.94 9.49 -5.79
CA GLN A 72 -1.15 9.32 -7.00
C GLN A 72 -0.38 8.00 -6.97
N TRP A 73 0.26 7.68 -5.84
CA TRP A 73 0.95 6.42 -5.65
C TRP A 73 0.03 5.22 -5.89
N PHE A 74 -1.18 5.20 -5.32
CA PHE A 74 -2.13 4.10 -5.54
C PHE A 74 -2.53 3.95 -7.01
N LEU A 75 -2.75 5.06 -7.72
CA LEU A 75 -3.11 5.03 -9.13
C LEU A 75 -1.97 4.46 -9.99
N GLU A 76 -0.74 4.87 -9.71
CA GLU A 76 0.45 4.41 -10.43
C GLU A 76 0.78 2.95 -10.11
N HIS A 77 0.79 2.58 -8.83
CA HIS A 77 1.05 1.22 -8.35
C HIS A 77 0.06 0.23 -8.96
N ARG A 78 -1.23 0.55 -8.89
CA ARG A 78 -2.29 -0.27 -9.49
C ARG A 78 -2.17 -0.39 -11.01
N ALA A 79 -1.89 0.70 -11.70
CA ALA A 79 -1.81 0.70 -13.16
C ALA A 79 -0.56 0.01 -13.70
N THR A 80 0.43 -0.28 -12.85
CA THR A 80 1.72 -0.84 -13.26
C THR A 80 2.01 -2.18 -12.57
N MET A 81 2.29 -2.18 -11.27
CA MET A 81 2.71 -3.36 -10.52
C MET A 81 1.55 -4.34 -10.33
N ASP A 82 0.38 -3.89 -9.85
CA ASP A 82 -0.78 -4.77 -9.60
C ASP A 82 -1.35 -5.31 -10.90
N TYR A 83 -1.34 -4.49 -11.96
CA TYR A 83 -1.78 -4.93 -13.28
C TYR A 83 -0.98 -6.14 -13.77
N VAL A 84 0.36 -6.05 -13.71
CA VAL A 84 1.25 -7.15 -14.11
C VAL A 84 1.12 -8.34 -13.15
N THR A 85 1.02 -8.08 -11.85
CA THR A 85 0.93 -9.12 -10.82
C THR A 85 -0.37 -9.92 -10.96
N SER A 86 -1.51 -9.25 -11.12
CA SER A 86 -2.82 -9.90 -11.29
C SER A 86 -2.89 -10.72 -12.59
N GLY A 87 -2.38 -10.19 -13.70
CA GLY A 87 -2.31 -10.93 -14.97
C GLY A 87 -1.48 -12.21 -14.82
N PHE A 88 -0.29 -12.10 -14.21
CA PHE A 88 0.56 -13.25 -13.95
C PHE A 88 -0.14 -14.27 -13.04
N ALA A 89 -0.81 -13.82 -11.99
CA ALA A 89 -1.52 -14.70 -11.06
C ALA A 89 -2.62 -15.51 -11.75
N LEU A 90 -3.42 -14.87 -12.60
CA LEU A 90 -4.47 -15.53 -13.38
C LEU A 90 -3.90 -16.57 -14.34
N ASP A 91 -2.82 -16.24 -15.04
CA ASP A 91 -2.13 -17.17 -15.94
C ASP A 91 -1.55 -18.39 -15.20
N HIS A 92 -1.31 -18.26 -13.90
CA HIS A 92 -0.80 -19.32 -13.01
C HIS A 92 -1.89 -19.95 -12.13
N GLY A 93 -3.16 -19.79 -12.51
CA GLY A 93 -4.27 -20.50 -11.89
C GLY A 93 -4.68 -19.97 -10.52
N TRP A 94 -4.31 -18.73 -10.18
CA TRP A 94 -4.86 -18.06 -9.01
C TRP A 94 -6.36 -17.83 -9.19
N ALA A 95 -7.14 -18.34 -8.26
CA ALA A 95 -8.56 -18.08 -8.13
C ALA A 95 -8.83 -17.72 -6.67
N GLU A 96 -9.46 -16.57 -6.45
CA GLU A 96 -9.87 -16.09 -5.13
C GLU A 96 -11.14 -16.81 -4.64
#